data_AF-A0A5E4LKH2-F1
#
_entry.id   AF-A0A5E4LKH2-F1
#
_cell.length_a   1.000
_cell.length_b   1.000
_cell.length_c   1.000
_cell.angle_alpha   90.00
_cell.angle_beta   90.00
_cell.angle_gamma   90.00
#
_symmetry.space_group_name_H-M   'P 1'
#
loop_
_entity.id
_entity.type
_entity.pdbx_description
1 polymer ?
#
loop_
_entity_poly.entity_id
_entity_poly.type
_entity_poly.pdbx_seq_one_letter_code
_entity_poly.pdbx_strand_id
1 'polypeptide(L)'
;MLDLLLGKAKGPSKFSKRKEICPACKAELTLDMQKCPKCGRPLAKLFFIDCPSCKEHVPFGDRFCPKCGFDFEAPPKTTYRCPRCGYEASYVMLSCPACGVRFR
;
A
#
# COMPACT_ATOMS: atom_id res chain seq x y z
N MET A 1 -3.17 7.60 35.34
CA MET A 1 -4.16 8.04 34.33
C MET A 1 -3.35 8.21 33.05
N LEU A 2 -3.04 7.12 32.36
CA LEU A 2 -3.83 6.40 31.35
C LEU A 2 -3.96 7.21 30.04
N ASP A 3 -2.87 7.24 29.27
CA ASP A 3 -2.90 7.74 27.89
C ASP A 3 -2.59 6.63 26.88
N LEU A 4 -3.71 6.14 26.33
CA LEU A 4 -3.96 5.77 24.94
C LEU A 4 -2.96 4.84 24.23
N LEU A 5 -3.29 3.55 24.35
CA LEU A 5 -3.41 2.65 23.20
C LEU A 5 -3.99 3.38 21.97
N LEU A 6 -3.27 3.39 20.84
CA LEU A 6 -3.85 3.42 19.49
C LEU A 6 -2.81 2.85 18.52
N GLY A 7 -2.68 1.52 18.56
CA GLY A 7 -2.11 0.77 17.45
C GLY A 7 -2.97 1.01 16.22
N LYS A 8 -2.47 1.81 15.27
CA LYS A 8 -3.11 2.01 13.97
C LYS A 8 -3.23 0.67 13.25
N ALA A 9 -4.47 0.20 13.12
CA ALA A 9 -4.84 -0.95 12.33
C ALA A 9 -4.34 -0.77 10.89
N LYS A 10 -3.53 -1.73 10.43
CA LYS A 10 -3.01 -1.77 9.06
C LYS A 10 -4.15 -2.16 8.12
N GLY A 11 -4.41 -1.30 7.14
CA GLY A 11 -5.42 -1.50 6.11
C GLY A 11 -5.11 -2.69 5.18
N PRO A 12 -6.11 -3.20 4.45
CA PRO A 12 -6.01 -4.45 3.70
C PRO A 12 -5.18 -4.27 2.42
N SER A 13 -3.98 -4.86 2.40
CA SER A 13 -3.15 -4.96 1.21
C SER A 13 -3.62 -6.11 0.32
N LYS A 14 -3.84 -5.81 -0.96
CA LYS A 14 -4.45 -6.64 -2.02
C LYS A 14 -3.66 -7.91 -2.42
N PHE A 15 -3.43 -8.85 -1.50
CA PHE A 15 -2.88 -10.18 -1.82
C PHE A 15 -3.77 -11.26 -1.22
N SER A 16 -4.83 -11.61 -1.93
CA SER A 16 -6.00 -12.29 -1.34
C SER A 16 -5.97 -13.83 -1.35
N LYS A 17 -4.90 -14.54 -1.74
CA LYS A 17 -4.97 -16.02 -1.90
C LYS A 17 -3.67 -16.83 -1.71
N ARG A 18 -2.84 -16.57 -0.68
CA ARG A 18 -1.84 -17.58 -0.25
C ARG A 18 -2.09 -17.99 1.19
N LYS A 19 -2.24 -19.30 1.41
CA LYS A 19 -2.24 -19.91 2.75
C LYS A 19 -0.78 -20.11 3.14
N GLU A 20 -0.34 -19.43 4.19
CA GLU A 20 1.04 -19.48 4.66
C GLU A 20 1.10 -20.27 5.98
N ILE A 21 2.21 -20.96 6.25
CA ILE A 21 2.39 -21.73 7.49
C ILE A 21 3.43 -21.04 8.36
N CYS A 22 3.10 -20.83 9.64
CA CYS A 22 4.05 -20.25 10.59
C CYS A 22 5.27 -21.17 10.76
N PRO A 23 6.51 -20.71 10.49
CA PRO A 23 7.70 -21.56 10.62
C PRO A 23 8.01 -21.94 12.07
N ALA A 24 7.48 -21.19 13.05
CA ALA A 24 7.75 -21.43 14.47
C ALA A 24 6.78 -22.42 15.13
N CYS A 25 5.50 -22.41 14.75
CA CYS A 25 4.47 -23.21 15.42
C CYS A 25 3.56 -23.99 14.47
N LYS A 26 3.82 -23.93 13.16
CA LYS A 26 3.06 -24.59 12.09
C LYS A 26 1.58 -24.21 12.01
N ALA A 27 1.17 -23.12 12.67
CA ALA A 27 -0.17 -22.58 12.55
C ALA A 27 -0.41 -22.01 11.15
N GLU A 28 -1.64 -22.15 10.65
CA GLU A 28 -2.08 -21.49 9.43
C GLU A 28 -2.13 -19.96 9.64
N LEU A 29 -1.60 -19.23 8.67
CA LEU A 29 -1.51 -17.78 8.68
C LEU A 29 -2.29 -17.20 7.50
N THR A 30 -2.88 -16.03 7.72
CA THR A 30 -3.41 -15.17 6.66
C THR A 30 -2.50 -13.96 6.49
N LEU A 31 -2.40 -13.44 5.26
CA LEU A 31 -1.44 -12.39 4.88
C LEU A 31 -1.72 -11.03 5.57
N ASP A 32 -2.91 -10.84 6.12
CA ASP A 32 -3.30 -9.66 6.90
C ASP A 32 -2.84 -9.71 8.37
N MET A 33 -2.34 -10.85 8.85
CA MET A 33 -1.90 -11.00 10.24
C MET A 33 -0.53 -10.34 10.47
N GLN A 34 -0.45 -9.44 11.45
CA GLN A 34 0.83 -8.85 11.88
C GLN A 34 1.64 -9.77 12.81
N LYS A 35 0.95 -10.64 13.56
CA LYS A 35 1.51 -11.60 14.51
C LYS A 35 0.78 -12.93 14.36
N CYS A 36 1.49 -14.03 14.58
CA CYS A 36 0.87 -15.35 14.61
C CYS A 36 -0.09 -15.46 15.81
N PRO A 37 -1.36 -15.87 15.62
CA PRO A 37 -2.33 -15.99 16.72
C PRO A 37 -2.00 -17.11 17.70
N LYS A 38 -1.23 -18.12 17.28
CA LYS A 38 -0.84 -19.27 18.11
C LYS A 38 0.41 -19.02 18.96
N CYS A 39 1.45 -18.42 18.38
CA CYS A 39 2.74 -18.25 19.07
C CYS A 39 3.16 -16.80 19.29
N GLY A 40 2.40 -15.82 18.82
CA GLY A 40 2.69 -14.40 19.00
C GLY A 40 3.85 -13.84 18.17
N ARG A 41 4.52 -14.68 17.36
CA ARG A 41 5.68 -14.24 16.56
C ARG A 41 5.27 -13.18 15.52
N PRO A 42 6.02 -12.07 15.37
CA PRO A 42 5.73 -11.06 14.36
C PRO A 42 5.94 -11.62 12.95
N LEU A 43 4.97 -11.40 12.07
CA LEU A 43 4.93 -11.89 10.70
C LEU A 43 5.41 -10.87 9.67
N ALA A 44 5.45 -9.58 10.03
CA ALA A 44 5.92 -8.50 9.16
C ALA A 44 7.33 -8.73 8.55
N LYS A 45 8.18 -9.48 9.27
CA LYS A 45 9.56 -9.79 8.81
C LYS A 45 9.69 -11.14 8.11
N LEU A 46 8.60 -11.90 7.96
CA LEU A 46 8.60 -13.21 7.31
C LEU A 46 8.18 -13.13 5.86
N PHE A 47 7.39 -12.13 5.51
CA PHE A 47 6.87 -11.92 4.16
C PHE A 47 7.59 -10.73 3.52
N PHE A 48 7.80 -10.82 2.21
CA PHE A 48 8.44 -9.77 1.42
C PHE A 48 7.55 -9.43 0.22
N ILE A 49 7.65 -8.19 -0.25
CA ILE A 49 7.01 -7.70 -1.46
C ILE A 49 8.05 -7.10 -2.40
N ASP A 50 7.84 -7.23 -3.69
CA ASP A 50 8.63 -6.52 -4.69
C ASP A 50 8.19 -5.06 -4.78
N CYS A 51 9.14 -4.14 -4.67
CA CYS A 51 8.86 -2.73 -4.93
C CYS A 51 8.47 -2.53 -6.41
N PRO A 52 7.29 -1.97 -6.74
CA PRO A 52 6.88 -1.78 -8.13
C PRO A 52 7.74 -0.72 -8.86
N SER A 53 8.42 0.16 -8.12
CA SER A 53 9.26 1.21 -8.69
C SER A 53 10.68 0.75 -8.97
N CYS A 54 11.31 -0.04 -8.10
CA CYS A 54 12.73 -0.41 -8.23
C CYS A 54 13.03 -1.92 -8.16
N LYS A 55 12.00 -2.76 -7.98
CA LYS A 55 12.08 -4.23 -7.85
C LYS A 55 12.90 -4.74 -6.67
N GLU A 56 13.11 -3.92 -5.65
CA GLU A 56 13.76 -4.34 -4.40
C GLU A 56 12.81 -5.23 -3.58
N HIS A 57 13.35 -6.26 -2.93
CA HIS A 57 12.61 -7.08 -1.96
C HIS A 57 12.46 -6.32 -0.64
N VAL A 58 11.25 -5.86 -0.34
CA VAL A 58 10.95 -5.08 0.86
C VAL A 58 10.17 -5.93 1.87
N PRO A 59 10.52 -5.92 3.16
CA PRO A 59 9.72 -6.57 4.20
C PRO A 59 8.26 -6.13 4.17
N PHE A 60 7.36 -7.07 4.36
CA PHE A 60 5.93 -6.82 4.33
C PHE A 60 5.48 -5.94 5.50
N GLY A 61 4.74 -4.88 5.17
CA GLY A 61 4.25 -3.93 6.14
C GLY A 61 5.20 -2.77 6.46
N ASP A 62 6.33 -2.65 5.73
CA ASP A 62 7.07 -1.40 5.61
C ASP A 62 6.30 -0.44 4.71
N ARG A 63 6.20 0.82 5.14
CA ARG A 63 5.48 1.86 4.40
C ARG A 63 6.27 2.38 3.21
N PHE A 64 7.60 2.46 3.34
CA PHE A 64 8.48 3.02 2.32
C PHE A 64 9.51 1.99 1.86
N CYS A 65 9.81 1.96 0.57
CA CYS A 65 10.94 1.20 0.07
C CYS A 65 12.26 1.81 0.56
N PRO A 66 13.14 1.06 1.24
CA PRO A 66 14.40 1.60 1.78
C PRO A 66 15.40 2.01 0.69
N LYS A 67 15.23 1.52 -0.53
CA LYS A 67 16.13 1.80 -1.66
C LYS A 67 15.72 3.02 -2.47
N CYS A 68 14.43 3.14 -2.81
CA CYS A 68 13.95 4.21 -3.69
C CYS A 68 12.93 5.17 -3.05
N GLY A 69 12.49 4.91 -1.81
CA GLY A 69 11.51 5.75 -1.11
C GLY A 69 10.07 5.62 -1.60
N PHE A 70 9.75 4.63 -2.43
CA PHE A 70 8.38 4.38 -2.88
C PHE A 70 7.43 4.14 -1.68
N ASP A 71 6.37 4.95 -1.56
CA ASP A 71 5.35 4.82 -0.50
C ASP A 71 4.26 3.83 -0.94
N PHE A 72 4.19 2.68 -0.25
CA PHE A 72 3.23 1.62 -0.53
C PHE A 72 1.80 1.95 -0.07
N GLU A 73 1.62 2.99 0.76
CA GLU A 73 0.33 3.45 1.27
C GLU A 73 -0.16 4.74 0.59
N ALA A 74 0.66 5.34 -0.29
CA ALA A 74 0.26 6.56 -0.98
C ALA A 74 -0.92 6.27 -1.94
N PRO A 75 -1.96 7.13 -1.96
CA PRO A 75 -3.02 7.02 -2.95
C PRO A 75 -2.41 7.20 -4.36
N PRO A 76 -2.95 6.51 -5.37
CA PRO A 76 -2.48 6.69 -6.74
C PRO A 76 -2.61 8.17 -7.12
N LYS A 77 -1.49 8.78 -7.53
CA LYS A 77 -1.50 10.13 -8.10
C LYS A 77 -2.10 10.04 -9.50
N THR A 78 -3.42 10.16 -9.60
CA THR A 78 -4.10 10.28 -10.88
C THR A 78 -3.93 11.70 -11.38
N THR A 79 -2.97 11.88 -12.30
CA THR A 79 -2.83 13.14 -13.05
C THR A 79 -3.72 13.09 -14.28
N TYR A 80 -4.63 14.04 -14.39
CA TYR A 80 -5.48 14.24 -15.55
C TYR A 80 -4.82 15.24 -16.49
N ARG A 81 -4.57 14.83 -17.74
CA ARG A 81 -4.00 15.71 -18.76
C ARG A 81 -5.06 16.03 -19.81
N CYS A 82 -5.28 17.31 -20.07
CA CYS A 82 -6.19 17.76 -21.11
C CYS A 82 -5.62 17.42 -22.50
N PRO A 83 -6.30 16.60 -23.33
CA PRO A 83 -5.83 16.26 -24.68
C PRO A 83 -5.80 17.45 -25.66
N ARG A 84 -6.52 18.54 -25.35
CA ARG A 84 -6.63 19.71 -26.24
C ARG A 84 -5.51 20.72 -26.04
N CYS A 85 -5.13 21.00 -24.79
CA CYS A 85 -4.14 22.05 -24.47
C CYS A 85 -2.99 21.57 -23.58
N GLY A 86 -3.01 20.33 -23.12
CA GLY A 86 -1.97 19.77 -22.27
C GLY A 86 -2.03 20.15 -20.79
N TYR A 87 -3.03 20.93 -20.35
CA TYR A 87 -3.21 21.28 -18.93
C TYR A 87 -3.27 20.05 -18.03
N GLU A 88 -2.50 20.05 -16.95
CA GLU A 88 -2.41 18.94 -15.98
C GLU A 88 -3.14 19.30 -14.69
N ALA A 89 -3.94 18.37 -14.19
CA ALA A 89 -4.67 18.49 -12.93
C ALA A 89 -4.46 17.24 -12.07
N SER A 90 -4.31 17.41 -10.76
CA SER A 90 -4.30 16.31 -9.79
C SER A 90 -5.70 15.94 -9.29
N TYR A 91 -6.75 16.41 -9.98
CA TYR A 91 -8.16 16.21 -9.64
C TYR A 91 -8.97 15.96 -10.92
N VAL A 92 -10.12 15.30 -10.77
CA VAL A 92 -11.05 15.03 -11.87
C VAL A 92 -11.66 16.35 -12.34
N MET A 93 -11.62 16.60 -13.64
CA MET A 93 -12.23 17.77 -14.27
C MET A 93 -13.30 17.34 -15.27
N LEU A 94 -14.47 17.99 -15.26
CA LEU A 94 -15.50 17.87 -16.30
C LEU A 94 -15.23 18.81 -17.49
N SER A 95 -14.50 19.89 -17.23
CA SER A 95 -14.03 20.82 -18.24
C SER A 95 -12.65 21.37 -17.89
N CYS A 96 -11.81 21.59 -18.90
CA CYS A 96 -10.48 22.16 -18.72
C CYS A 96 -10.57 23.64 -18.32
N PRO A 97 -9.96 24.08 -17.19
CA PRO A 97 -9.97 25.48 -16.78
C PRO A 97 -9.10 26.37 -17.67
N ALA A 98 -8.08 25.81 -18.32
CA ALA A 98 -7.16 26.56 -19.17
C ALA A 98 -7.71 26.83 -20.59
N CYS A 99 -8.47 25.89 -21.17
CA CYS A 99 -8.94 26.01 -22.55
C CYS A 99 -10.44 25.80 -22.75
N GLY A 100 -11.20 25.56 -21.68
CA GLY A 100 -12.66 25.44 -21.72
C GLY A 100 -13.22 24.15 -22.36
N VAL A 101 -12.37 23.23 -22.85
CA VAL A 101 -12.86 21.98 -23.46
C VAL A 101 -13.61 21.15 -22.43
N ARG A 102 -14.78 20.64 -22.78
CA ARG A 102 -15.56 19.72 -21.95
C ARG A 102 -15.16 18.29 -22.24
N PHE A 103 -14.91 17.51 -21.19
CA PHE A 103 -14.70 16.08 -21.29
C PHE A 103 -16.09 15.42 -21.20
N ARG A 104 -16.48 14.69 -22.24
CA ARG A 104 -17.80 14.06 -22.37
C ARG A 104 -17.65 12.55 -22.32
#